data_AF-A0A1V5DNV4-F1
#
_entry.id   AF-A0A1V5DNV4-F1
#
_cell.length_a   1.000
_cell.length_b   1.000
_cell.length_c   1.000
_cell.angle_alpha   90.00
_cell.angle_beta   90.00
_cell.angle_gamma   90.00
#
_symmetry.space_group_name_H-M   'P 1'
#
loop_
_entity.id
_entity.type
_entity.pdbx_description
1 polymer ?
#
loop_
_entity_poly.entity_id
_entity_poly.type
_entity_poly.pdbx_seq_one_letter_code
_entity_poly.pdbx_strand_id
1 'polypeptide(L)'
;MGSPMEQIILVDLDGKHVEVDDLVESLRGEPERVLADDEIGLVLYVGGLGIYQLKPTESGEFLAQQVTEISRPRFSTRVLRKQIGATVLSITSDAIFVVQEGNTLKKVRAEKLEPGTILATGEKVYR
;
A
#
# COMPACT_ATOMS: atom_id res chain seq x y z
N MET A 1 -8.86 16.00 2.34
CA MET A 1 -9.76 14.90 2.68
C MET A 1 -9.06 13.61 2.33
N GLY A 2 -8.70 12.84 3.35
CA GLY A 2 -7.74 11.72 3.27
C GLY A 2 -8.22 10.58 2.40
N SER A 3 -7.27 9.99 1.67
CA SER A 3 -7.45 8.73 0.95
C SER A 3 -7.86 7.63 1.95
N PRO A 4 -8.79 6.73 1.63
CA PRO A 4 -9.01 5.53 2.41
C PRO A 4 -7.86 4.58 2.12
N MET A 5 -6.71 4.81 2.77
CA MET A 5 -5.83 3.69 3.05
C MET A 5 -6.70 2.71 3.85
N GLU A 6 -6.57 1.39 3.61
CA GLU A 6 -6.69 0.46 4.75
C GLU A 6 -5.99 1.16 5.91
N GLN A 7 -6.63 1.34 7.08
CA GLN A 7 -6.01 2.11 8.16
C GLN A 7 -4.72 1.39 8.58
N ILE A 8 -3.61 1.71 7.91
CA ILE A 8 -2.28 1.19 8.18
C ILE A 8 -1.90 1.90 9.45
N ILE A 9 -2.03 1.19 10.57
CA ILE A 9 -1.58 1.69 11.86
C ILE A 9 -0.10 1.35 11.95
N LEU A 10 0.74 2.37 11.81
CA LEU A 10 2.16 2.25 12.11
C LEU A 10 2.42 2.61 13.57
N VAL A 11 3.28 1.83 14.20
CA VAL A 11 3.77 2.07 15.55
C VAL A 11 5.28 1.92 15.63
N ASP A 12 5.89 2.60 16.59
CA ASP A 12 7.30 2.41 16.94
C ASP A 12 7.48 1.22 17.91
N LEU A 13 8.72 1.00 18.32
CA LEU A 13 9.11 -0.03 19.29
C LEU A 13 8.51 0.15 20.69
N ASP A 14 8.06 1.37 21.04
CA ASP A 14 7.34 1.66 22.28
C ASP A 14 5.82 1.50 22.12
N GLY A 15 5.33 1.18 20.92
CA GLY A 15 3.91 1.09 20.60
C GLY A 15 3.24 2.45 20.37
N LYS A 16 4.00 3.54 20.22
CA LYS A 16 3.45 4.87 19.91
C LYS A 16 3.13 4.96 18.43
N HIS A 17 2.07 5.69 18.12
CA HIS A 17 1.69 5.91 16.73
C HIS A 17 2.77 6.66 15.95
N VAL A 18 3.03 6.21 14.73
CA VAL A 18 3.98 6.82 13.80
C VAL A 18 3.20 7.51 12.69
N GLU A 19 3.29 8.84 12.65
CA GLU A 19 2.77 9.65 11.56
C GLU A 19 3.69 9.50 10.33
N VAL A 20 3.15 8.95 9.24
CA VAL A 20 3.92 8.63 8.03
C VAL A 20 4.56 9.87 7.42
N ASP A 21 3.82 10.98 7.37
CA ASP A 21 4.30 12.20 6.73
C ASP A 21 5.50 12.80 7.49
N ASP A 22 5.43 12.86 8.83
CA ASP A 22 6.52 13.34 9.68
C ASP A 22 7.76 12.45 9.57
N LEU A 23 7.55 11.12 9.57
CA LEU A 23 8.63 10.16 9.38
C LEU A 23 9.32 10.36 8.03
N VAL A 24 8.55 10.47 6.95
CA VAL A 24 9.09 10.69 5.60
C VAL A 24 9.89 11.99 5.53
N GLU A 25 9.41 13.08 6.14
CA GLU A 25 10.13 14.35 6.18
C GLU A 25 11.46 14.23 6.94
N SER A 26 11.46 13.53 8.07
CA SER A 26 12.69 13.31 8.86
C SER A 26 13.74 12.50 8.08
N LEU A 27 13.33 11.40 7.43
CA LEU A 27 14.25 10.49 6.75
C LEU A 27 14.69 10.98 5.38
N ARG A 28 13.97 11.93 4.77
CA ARG A 28 14.41 12.55 3.51
C ARG A 28 15.76 13.28 3.66
N GLY A 29 16.10 13.70 4.89
CA GLY A 29 17.40 14.28 5.22
C GLY A 29 18.56 13.27 5.37
N GLU A 30 18.28 11.97 5.30
CA GLU A 30 19.27 10.87 5.46
C GLU A 30 19.46 10.13 4.11
N PRO A 31 20.37 10.57 3.23
CA PRO A 31 20.54 10.02 1.88
C PRO A 31 20.79 8.52 1.85
N GLU A 32 21.44 7.96 2.88
CA GLU A 32 21.70 6.53 3.05
C GLU A 32 20.44 5.68 3.21
N ARG A 33 19.31 6.30 3.57
CA ARG A 33 18.00 5.65 3.67
C ARG A 33 17.13 5.85 2.43
N VAL A 34 17.52 6.74 1.52
CA VAL A 34 16.77 6.97 0.29
C VAL A 34 17.14 5.90 -0.73
N LEU A 35 16.24 4.94 -0.94
CA LEU A 35 16.41 3.89 -1.95
C LEU A 35 16.08 4.39 -3.35
N ALA A 36 15.08 5.29 -3.45
CA ALA A 36 14.71 5.97 -4.69
C ALA A 36 14.04 7.32 -4.37
N ASP A 37 14.36 8.36 -5.13
CA ASP A 37 13.63 9.64 -5.12
C ASP A 37 13.60 10.22 -6.54
N ASP A 38 12.66 9.74 -7.34
CA ASP A 38 12.57 10.01 -8.78
C ASP A 38 11.18 10.55 -9.17
N GLU A 39 10.91 10.68 -10.47
CA GLU A 39 9.63 11.17 -10.96
C GLU A 39 8.42 10.30 -10.56
N ILE A 40 8.63 9.03 -10.20
CA ILE A 40 7.58 8.10 -9.77
C ILE A 40 7.25 8.32 -8.29
N GLY A 41 8.27 8.44 -7.45
CA GLY A 41 8.07 8.61 -6.01
C GLY A 41 9.33 8.53 -5.18
N LEU A 42 9.09 8.47 -3.88
CA LEU A 42 10.10 8.32 -2.85
C LEU A 42 9.97 6.92 -2.23
N VAL A 43 11.08 6.19 -2.12
CA VAL A 43 11.19 4.93 -1.39
C VAL A 43 12.27 5.09 -0.33
N LEU A 44 11.88 4.86 0.93
CA LEU A 44 12.75 4.98 2.09
C LEU A 44 12.96 3.62 2.75
N TYR A 45 14.21 3.31 3.09
CA TYR A 45 14.58 2.19 3.94
C TYR A 45 14.42 2.56 5.41
N VAL A 46 13.50 1.86 6.09
CA VAL A 46 13.20 2.03 7.51
C VAL A 46 13.62 0.83 8.37
N GLY A 47 14.33 -0.14 7.78
CA GLY A 47 14.86 -1.26 8.52
C GLY A 47 15.78 -0.80 9.67
N GLY A 48 15.63 -1.45 10.82
CA GLY A 48 16.36 -1.13 12.04
C GLY A 48 15.83 0.07 12.84
N LEU A 49 14.81 0.79 12.34
CA LEU A 49 14.18 1.90 13.07
C LEU A 49 13.12 1.46 14.09
N GLY A 50 12.83 0.16 14.18
CA GLY A 50 11.83 -0.38 15.10
C GLY A 50 10.41 0.05 14.74
N ILE A 51 10.08 0.11 13.45
CA ILE A 51 8.75 0.48 12.95
C ILE A 51 7.97 -0.78 12.61
N TYR A 52 6.72 -0.82 13.05
CA TYR A 52 5.83 -1.96 12.89
C TYR A 52 4.49 -1.53 12.33
N GLN A 53 3.93 -2.34 11.43
CA GLN A 53 2.55 -2.26 10.98
C GLN A 53 1.70 -3.17 11.86
N LEU A 54 0.61 -2.64 12.43
CA LEU A 54 -0.38 -3.45 13.11
C LEU A 54 -1.40 -3.97 12.10
N LYS A 55 -1.48 -5.29 11.96
CA LYS A 55 -2.50 -5.96 11.14
C LYS A 55 -3.56 -6.60 12.03
N PRO A 56 -4.85 -6.27 11.86
CA PRO A 56 -5.90 -6.94 12.61
C PRO A 56 -5.99 -8.41 12.18
N THR A 57 -6.18 -9.29 13.15
CA THR A 57 -6.39 -10.72 12.95
C THR A 57 -7.88 -11.05 13.07
N GLU A 58 -8.27 -12.26 12.66
CA GLU A 58 -9.67 -12.73 12.76
C GLU A 58 -10.19 -12.79 14.20
N SER A 59 -9.30 -12.90 15.20
CA SER A 59 -9.64 -12.86 16.62
C SER A 59 -9.88 -11.44 17.16
N GLY A 60 -9.59 -10.41 16.36
CA GLY A 60 -9.64 -9.00 16.78
C GLY A 60 -8.35 -8.50 17.46
N GLU A 61 -7.34 -9.35 17.60
CA GLU A 61 -6.01 -8.95 18.07
C GLU A 61 -5.18 -8.32 16.93
N PHE A 62 -4.17 -7.53 17.29
CA PHE A 62 -3.23 -6.97 16.31
C PHE A 62 -1.93 -7.77 16.26
N LEU A 63 -1.52 -8.17 15.07
CA LEU A 63 -0.19 -8.69 14.82
C LEU A 63 0.73 -7.54 14.39
N ALA A 64 1.82 -7.34 15.13
CA ALA A 64 2.87 -6.40 14.76
C ALA A 64 3.79 -7.04 13.71
N GLN A 65 3.85 -6.46 12.52
CA GLN A 65 4.75 -6.87 11.46
C GLN A 65 5.81 -5.78 11.24
N GLN A 66 7.08 -6.15 11.30
CA GLN A 66 8.16 -5.19 11.07
C GLN A 66 8.10 -4.61 9.66
N VAL A 67 8.23 -3.29 9.57
CA VAL A 67 8.32 -2.55 8.32
C VAL A 67 9.79 -2.30 8.00
N THR A 68 10.19 -2.63 6.77
CA THR A 68 11.56 -2.40 6.29
C THR A 68 11.64 -1.26 5.28
N GLU A 69 10.52 -0.92 4.64
CA GLU A 69 10.45 0.07 3.57
C GLU A 69 9.15 0.86 3.63
N ILE A 70 9.22 2.13 3.25
CA ILE A 70 8.06 3.01 3.07
C ILE A 70 8.13 3.62 1.68
N SER A 71 7.03 3.50 0.92
CA SER A 71 6.92 4.04 -0.43
C SER A 71 5.87 5.14 -0.47
N ARG A 72 6.25 6.32 -0.95
CA ARG A 72 5.37 7.48 -1.12
C ARG A 72 5.38 7.94 -2.59
N PRO A 73 4.30 7.73 -3.35
CA PRO A 73 4.23 8.21 -4.73
C PRO A 73 4.25 9.75 -4.79
N ARG A 74 4.95 10.33 -5.77
CA ARG A 74 5.09 11.80 -5.92
C ARG A 74 3.81 12.49 -6.39
N PHE A 75 2.95 11.78 -7.11
CA PHE A 75 1.70 12.33 -7.63
C PHE A 75 0.51 11.87 -6.80
N SER A 76 -0.50 12.73 -6.67
CA SER A 76 -1.84 12.34 -6.28
C SER A 76 -2.46 11.51 -7.41
N THR A 77 -1.98 10.27 -7.57
CA THR A 77 -2.63 9.30 -8.44
C THR A 77 -4.07 9.17 -7.99
N ARG A 78 -4.97 9.51 -8.91
CA ARG A 78 -6.42 9.54 -8.70
C ARG A 78 -6.84 8.29 -7.93
N VAL A 79 -7.41 8.47 -6.74
CA VAL A 79 -7.92 7.34 -5.97
C VAL A 79 -9.16 6.79 -6.69
N LEU A 80 -9.14 5.49 -6.96
CA LEU A 80 -10.24 4.73 -7.52
C LEU A 80 -10.86 3.90 -6.40
N ARG A 81 -12.19 3.82 -6.40
CA ARG A 81 -12.91 2.88 -5.56
C ARG A 81 -13.22 1.63 -6.36
N LYS A 82 -12.63 0.51 -5.98
CA LYS A 82 -12.84 -0.79 -6.63
C LYS A 82 -13.53 -1.77 -5.72
N GLN A 83 -14.54 -2.47 -6.23
CA GLN A 83 -15.12 -3.63 -5.56
C GLN A 83 -14.50 -4.89 -6.12
N ILE A 84 -13.81 -5.64 -5.27
CA ILE A 84 -13.12 -6.88 -5.59
C ILE A 84 -13.63 -7.95 -4.63
N GLY A 85 -14.28 -8.98 -5.17
CA GLY A 85 -15.01 -9.95 -4.36
C GLY A 85 -16.06 -9.26 -3.49
N ALA A 86 -16.01 -9.54 -2.18
CA ALA A 86 -16.88 -8.93 -1.18
C ALA A 86 -16.36 -7.58 -0.64
N THR A 87 -15.15 -7.17 -1.03
CA THR A 87 -14.44 -6.04 -0.43
C THR A 87 -14.49 -4.80 -1.33
N VAL A 88 -14.68 -3.63 -0.73
CA VAL A 88 -14.56 -2.34 -1.42
C VAL A 88 -13.26 -1.67 -1.00
N LEU A 89 -12.32 -1.57 -1.93
CA LEU A 89 -10.99 -0.99 -1.73
C LEU A 89 -10.92 0.41 -2.32
N SER A 90 -10.10 1.26 -1.70
CA SER A 90 -9.71 2.54 -2.28
C SER A 90 -8.22 2.47 -2.61
N ILE A 91 -7.92 2.58 -3.90
CA ILE A 91 -6.60 2.27 -4.44
C ILE A 91 -6.17 3.39 -5.38
N THR A 92 -4.87 3.62 -5.53
CA THR A 92 -4.37 4.59 -6.51
C THR A 92 -4.60 4.06 -7.93
N SER A 93 -4.84 4.95 -8.89
CA SER A 93 -5.13 4.58 -10.29
C SER A 93 -4.03 3.75 -10.96
N ASP A 94 -2.79 3.90 -10.50
CA ASP A 94 -1.61 3.21 -11.00
C ASP A 94 -1.27 1.91 -10.25
N ALA A 95 -1.98 1.58 -9.16
CA ALA A 95 -1.76 0.36 -8.40
C ALA A 95 -1.82 -0.88 -9.30
N ILE A 96 -0.86 -1.79 -9.16
CA ILE A 96 -0.69 -2.95 -10.04
C ILE A 96 -1.39 -4.17 -9.45
N PHE A 97 -2.26 -4.78 -10.24
CA PHE A 97 -2.95 -6.05 -9.95
C PHE A 97 -2.45 -7.12 -10.90
N VAL A 98 -2.40 -8.36 -10.41
CA VAL A 98 -2.18 -9.53 -11.26
C VAL A 98 -3.54 -10.12 -11.59
N VAL A 99 -3.88 -10.15 -12.89
CA VAL A 99 -5.16 -10.66 -13.39
C VAL A 99 -4.95 -11.96 -14.15
N GLN A 100 -5.97 -12.81 -14.13
CA GLN A 100 -6.02 -14.04 -14.87
C GLN A 100 -6.81 -13.84 -16.17
N GLU A 101 -6.14 -13.93 -17.32
CA GLU A 101 -6.73 -13.96 -18.66
C GLU A 101 -6.57 -15.38 -19.22
N GLY A 102 -7.61 -16.21 -19.07
CA GLY A 102 -7.57 -17.63 -19.45
C GLY A 102 -6.51 -18.40 -18.64
N ASN A 103 -5.51 -18.93 -19.34
CA ASN A 103 -4.37 -19.66 -18.75
C ASN A 103 -3.13 -18.78 -18.52
N THR A 104 -3.27 -17.45 -18.62
CA THR A 104 -2.13 -16.53 -18.47
C THR A 104 -2.35 -15.52 -17.34
N LEU A 105 -1.24 -15.09 -16.75
CA LEU A 105 -1.22 -14.03 -15.74
C LEU A 105 -0.64 -12.75 -16.35
N LYS A 106 -1.26 -11.62 -16.03
CA LYS A 106 -0.88 -10.33 -16.56
C LYS A 106 -0.93 -9.26 -15.47
N LYS A 107 0.04 -8.35 -15.48
CA LYS A 107 0.04 -7.17 -14.61
C LYS A 107 -0.78 -6.06 -15.26
N VAL A 108 -1.77 -5.54 -14.54
CA VAL A 108 -2.71 -4.51 -15.02
C VAL A 108 -2.84 -3.43 -13.96
N ARG A 109 -2.86 -2.16 -14.38
CA ARG A 109 -3.11 -1.02 -13.47
C ARG A 109 -4.56 -0.97 -13.02
N ALA A 110 -4.81 -0.46 -11.82
CA ALA A 110 -6.14 -0.30 -11.24
C ALA A 110 -7.11 0.47 -12.16
N GLU A 111 -6.62 1.48 -12.86
CA GLU A 111 -7.41 2.26 -13.83
C GLU A 111 -7.91 1.44 -15.03
N LYS A 112 -7.25 0.32 -15.32
CA LYS A 112 -7.58 -0.60 -16.42
C LYS A 112 -8.35 -1.85 -15.95
N LEU A 113 -8.67 -1.94 -14.65
CA LEU A 113 -9.51 -3.03 -14.14
C LEU A 113 -10.96 -2.78 -14.52
N GLU A 114 -11.52 -3.69 -15.29
CA GLU A 114 -12.91 -3.63 -15.74
C GLU A 114 -13.79 -4.59 -14.92
N PRO A 115 -15.10 -4.28 -14.76
CA PRO A 115 -16.04 -5.23 -14.19
C PRO A 115 -16.01 -6.56 -14.95
N GLY A 116 -15.83 -7.66 -14.23
CA GLY A 116 -15.68 -8.99 -14.82
C GLY A 116 -14.26 -9.54 -14.78
N THR A 117 -13.23 -8.70 -14.62
CA THR A 117 -11.84 -9.15 -14.49
C THR A 117 -11.69 -10.06 -13.27
N ILE A 118 -10.96 -11.18 -13.43
CA ILE A 118 -10.61 -12.10 -12.36
C ILE A 118 -9.16 -11.87 -11.96
N LEU A 119 -8.91 -11.64 -10.68
CA LEU A 119 -7.55 -11.51 -10.15
C LEU A 119 -6.88 -12.89 -10.06
N ALA A 120 -5.55 -12.91 -9.93
CA ALA A 120 -4.81 -14.14 -9.66
C ALA A 120 -5.22 -14.84 -8.34
N THR A 121 -5.86 -14.10 -7.41
CA THR A 121 -6.46 -14.64 -6.19
C THR A 121 -7.76 -15.40 -6.44
N GLY A 122 -8.34 -15.33 -7.65
CA GLY A 122 -9.65 -15.85 -8.00
C GLY A 122 -10.80 -14.87 -7.74
N GLU A 123 -10.52 -13.71 -7.14
CA GLU A 123 -11.55 -12.72 -6.85
C GLU A 123 -11.95 -11.93 -8.11
N LYS A 124 -13.24 -11.60 -8.20
CA LYS A 124 -13.82 -10.89 -9.35
C LYS A 124 -13.95 -9.40 -9.06
N VAL A 125 -13.58 -8.57 -10.03
CA VAL A 125 -13.84 -7.13 -10.03
C VAL A 125 -15.29 -6.87 -10.42
N TYR A 126 -16.01 -6.09 -9.61
CA TYR A 126 -17.42 -5.73 -9.85
C TYR A 126 -17.60 -4.26 -10.23
N ARG A 127 -16.75 -3.36 -9.72
CA ARG A 127 -16.83 -1.92 -9.94
C ARG A 127 -15.45 -1.30 -9.81
#